data_AF-A0A7S4AZD6-F1
#
_entry.id   AF-A0A7S4AZD6-F1
#
_cell.length_a   1.000
_cell.length_b   1.000
_cell.length_c   1.000
_cell.angle_alpha   90.00
_cell.angle_beta   90.00
_cell.angle_gamma   90.00
#
_symmetry.space_group_name_H-M   'P 1'
#
loop_
_entity.id
_entity.type
_entity.pdbx_description
1 polymer ?
#
loop_
_entity_poly.entity_id
_entity_poly.type
_entity_poly.pdbx_seq_one_letter_code
_entity_poly.pdbx_strand_id
1 'polypeptide(L)'
;MSADASERSASDDASALEAPQNCVELQTAVLPAARLLSFNATWLQRGMAYHQLRDPELSTFVESFLWTLDGRVCLNSLRVAWAAVAAATPALRTHFDLNSGPITTQHVHPSLEELPFSVRAMPRRGGGDC
;
A
#
# COMPACT_ATOMS: atom_id res chain seq x y z
N MET A 1 0.55 -5.98 -71.35
CA MET A 1 -0.53 -6.18 -70.35
C MET A 1 0.05 -7.03 -69.24
N SER A 2 1.00 -6.51 -68.46
CA SER A 2 0.84 -5.56 -67.33
C SER A 2 0.08 -6.18 -66.15
N ALA A 3 0.85 -6.39 -65.09
CA ALA A 3 0.41 -6.50 -63.71
C ALA A 3 -0.37 -5.25 -63.28
N ASP A 4 -1.23 -5.36 -62.26
CA ASP A 4 -1.05 -4.63 -61.00
C ASP A 4 -2.06 -5.10 -59.93
N ALA A 5 -1.63 -4.89 -58.69
CA ALA A 5 -2.30 -5.13 -57.42
C ALA A 5 -3.50 -4.22 -57.15
N SER A 6 -4.38 -4.62 -56.23
CA SER A 6 -5.11 -3.74 -55.30
C SER A 6 -5.80 -4.61 -54.25
N GLU A 7 -5.21 -4.70 -53.05
CA GLU A 7 -5.71 -4.13 -51.79
C GLU A 7 -6.89 -4.91 -51.18
N ARG A 8 -6.65 -5.65 -50.09
CA ARG A 8 -6.69 -5.19 -48.68
C ARG A 8 -8.05 -5.53 -48.07
N SER A 9 -8.08 -6.57 -47.25
CA SER A 9 -8.68 -6.42 -45.93
C SER A 9 -8.05 -7.41 -44.96
N ALA A 10 -7.36 -6.82 -43.99
CA ALA A 10 -6.92 -7.50 -42.80
C ALA A 10 -8.12 -7.75 -41.88
N SER A 11 -7.96 -8.75 -41.03
CA SER A 11 -8.64 -8.95 -39.75
C SER A 11 -10.17 -9.04 -39.79
N ASP A 12 -10.66 -10.28 -39.70
CA ASP A 12 -11.85 -10.58 -38.91
C ASP A 12 -11.65 -11.94 -38.21
N ASP A 13 -10.53 -12.07 -37.50
CA ASP A 13 -10.43 -13.02 -36.40
C ASP A 13 -10.97 -12.34 -35.13
N ALA A 14 -12.25 -12.01 -35.15
CA ALA A 14 -13.04 -11.79 -33.93
C ALA A 14 -13.34 -13.18 -33.30
N SER A 15 -12.28 -13.95 -33.05
CA SER A 15 -12.37 -15.09 -32.15
C SER A 15 -12.63 -14.52 -30.78
N ALA A 16 -13.83 -14.80 -30.29
CA ALA A 16 -14.27 -14.60 -28.93
C ALA A 16 -13.12 -14.91 -27.98
N LEU A 17 -12.58 -13.87 -27.35
CA LEU A 17 -11.67 -14.03 -26.23
C LEU A 17 -12.54 -14.52 -25.06
N GLU A 18 -12.78 -15.83 -25.03
CA GLU A 18 -13.39 -16.50 -23.89
C GLU A 18 -12.61 -16.08 -22.65
N ALA A 19 -13.31 -15.48 -21.70
CA ALA A 19 -12.74 -15.18 -20.40
C ALA A 19 -12.12 -16.47 -19.85
N PRO A 20 -10.86 -16.43 -19.34
CA PRO A 20 -10.20 -17.65 -18.88
C PRO A 20 -11.08 -18.32 -17.82
N GLN A 21 -11.24 -19.64 -17.93
CA GLN A 21 -12.10 -20.50 -17.11
C GLN A 21 -11.73 -20.52 -15.60
N ASN A 22 -10.88 -19.60 -15.16
CA ASN A 22 -10.39 -19.44 -13.80
C ASN A 22 -10.44 -17.98 -13.30
N CYS A 23 -11.34 -17.16 -13.87
CA CYS A 23 -11.72 -15.90 -13.26
C CYS A 23 -12.50 -16.19 -11.96
N VAL A 24 -11.78 -16.31 -10.84
CA VAL A 24 -12.39 -16.21 -9.52
C VAL A 24 -12.79 -14.75 -9.34
N GLU A 25 -14.09 -14.50 -9.29
CA GLU A 25 -14.61 -13.22 -8.86
C GLU A 25 -14.13 -12.99 -7.41
N LEU A 26 -13.31 -11.96 -7.21
CA LEU A 26 -12.90 -11.56 -5.86
C LEU A 26 -14.16 -11.12 -5.12
N GLN A 27 -14.76 -12.04 -4.37
CA GLN A 27 -15.81 -11.72 -3.42
C GLN A 27 -15.19 -10.79 -2.39
N THR A 28 -15.40 -9.50 -2.60
CA THR A 28 -15.16 -8.51 -1.58
C THR A 28 -16.21 -8.79 -0.52
N ALA A 29 -15.81 -9.49 0.54
CA ALA A 29 -16.66 -9.64 1.70
C ALA A 29 -16.99 -8.21 2.17
N VAL A 30 -18.22 -7.77 1.92
CA VAL A 30 -18.74 -6.53 2.47
C VAL A 30 -18.92 -6.80 3.96
N LEU A 31 -17.85 -6.53 4.71
CA LEU A 31 -17.90 -6.62 6.16
C LEU A 31 -18.90 -5.56 6.64
N PRO A 32 -19.85 -5.92 7.53
CA PRO A 32 -20.74 -4.94 8.14
C PRO A 32 -19.91 -3.89 8.88
N ALA A 33 -20.46 -2.68 8.96
CA ALA A 33 -19.86 -1.44 9.47
C ALA A 33 -18.60 -1.62 10.35
N ALA A 34 -17.51 -1.01 9.87
CA ALA A 34 -16.33 -0.60 10.63
C ALA A 34 -15.99 -1.47 11.86
N ARG A 35 -15.83 -2.78 11.68
CA ARG A 35 -15.45 -3.66 12.79
C ARG A 35 -13.92 -3.69 12.94
N LEU A 36 -13.45 -3.46 14.15
CA LEU A 36 -12.07 -3.78 14.52
C LEU A 36 -11.85 -5.29 14.36
N LEU A 37 -10.95 -5.68 13.47
CA LEU A 37 -10.61 -7.10 13.26
C LEU A 37 -9.41 -7.46 14.14
N SER A 38 -9.49 -8.59 14.84
CA SER A 38 -8.44 -9.02 15.77
C SER A 38 -7.89 -10.38 15.35
N PHE A 39 -6.57 -10.49 15.29
CA PHE A 39 -5.86 -11.70 14.88
C PHE A 39 -4.67 -11.95 15.81
N ASN A 40 -4.21 -13.19 15.90
CA ASN A 40 -2.94 -13.47 16.55
C ASN A 40 -1.78 -12.87 15.72
N ALA A 41 -0.78 -12.31 16.39
CA ALA A 41 0.44 -11.88 15.73
C ALA A 41 1.25 -13.09 15.23
N THR A 42 1.90 -12.94 14.07
CA THR A 42 2.80 -13.97 13.53
C THR A 42 4.01 -14.19 14.45
N TRP A 43 4.76 -15.27 14.24
CA TRP A 43 5.97 -15.53 15.03
C TRP A 43 6.99 -14.40 14.94
N LEU A 44 7.21 -13.83 13.74
CA LEU A 44 8.10 -12.70 13.56
C LEU A 44 7.59 -11.45 14.28
N GLN A 45 6.30 -11.14 14.15
CA GLN A 45 5.69 -9.99 14.83
C GLN A 45 5.78 -10.10 16.35
N ARG A 46 5.62 -11.31 16.91
CA ARG A 46 5.83 -11.58 18.34
C ARG A 46 7.29 -11.39 18.77
N GLY A 47 8.24 -11.83 17.95
CA GLY A 47 9.67 -11.57 18.18
C GLY A 47 9.98 -10.07 18.24
N MET A 48 9.50 -9.30 17.26
CA MET A 48 9.66 -7.84 17.22
C MET A 48 9.05 -7.17 18.47
N ALA A 49 7.83 -7.55 18.83
CA ALA A 49 7.15 -7.04 20.03
C ALA A 49 7.93 -7.32 21.32
N TYR A 50 8.47 -8.54 21.48
CA TYR A 50 9.30 -8.89 22.64
C TYR A 50 10.54 -8.00 22.74
N HIS A 51 11.21 -7.72 21.62
CA HIS A 51 12.38 -6.84 21.61
C HIS A 51 12.00 -5.39 21.95
N GLN A 52 10.89 -4.87 21.42
CA GLN A 52 10.40 -3.52 21.75
C GLN A 52 10.01 -3.37 23.23
N LEU A 53 9.42 -4.40 23.84
CA LEU A 53 9.05 -4.38 25.26
C LEU A 53 10.28 -4.36 26.18
N ARG A 54 11.40 -4.96 25.75
CA ARG A 54 12.64 -4.99 26.53
C ARG A 54 13.47 -3.73 26.40
N ASP A 55 13.39 -3.09 25.24
CA ASP A 55 14.06 -1.83 24.95
C ASP A 55 13.12 -0.94 24.13
N PRO A 56 12.36 -0.04 24.79
CA PRO A 56 11.43 0.85 24.11
C PRO A 56 12.09 1.84 23.15
N GLU A 57 13.38 2.11 23.30
CA GLU A 57 14.15 3.01 22.42
C GLU A 57 14.74 2.26 21.21
N LEU A 58 14.49 0.95 21.10
CA LEU A 58 14.99 0.12 20.02
C LEU A 58 14.40 0.58 18.68
N SER A 59 15.28 1.00 17.77
CA SER A 59 14.91 1.39 16.41
C SER A 59 15.27 0.33 15.36
N THR A 60 15.70 -0.87 15.77
CA THR A 60 16.20 -1.93 14.87
C THR A 60 15.16 -2.39 13.85
N PHE A 61 13.86 -2.25 14.15
CA PHE A 61 12.77 -2.62 13.24
C PHE A 61 12.09 -1.39 12.59
N VAL A 62 12.72 -0.22 12.67
CA VAL A 62 12.21 1.01 12.05
C VAL A 62 12.94 1.23 10.73
N GLU A 63 12.17 1.20 9.64
CA GLU A 63 12.68 1.46 8.29
C GLU A 63 12.23 2.83 7.79
N SER A 64 13.10 3.50 7.03
CA SER A 64 12.82 4.82 6.44
C SER A 64 13.11 4.82 4.96
N PHE A 65 12.12 5.25 4.17
CA PHE A 65 12.26 5.44 2.74
C PHE A 65 12.30 6.93 2.40
N LEU A 66 13.25 7.32 1.55
CA LEU A 66 13.39 8.69 1.05
C LEU A 66 13.40 8.67 -0.47
N TRP A 67 12.57 9.52 -1.07
CA TRP A 67 12.53 9.72 -2.50
C TRP A 67 12.70 11.20 -2.84
N THR A 68 13.47 11.47 -3.90
CA THR A 68 13.54 12.78 -4.54
C THR A 68 12.64 12.74 -5.78
N LEU A 69 11.72 13.69 -5.89
CA LEU A 69 10.82 13.81 -7.03
C LEU A 69 11.19 15.05 -7.82
N ASP A 70 11.46 14.88 -9.11
CA ASP A 70 11.75 15.99 -10.02
C ASP A 70 10.46 16.54 -10.64
N GLY A 71 10.42 17.87 -10.77
CA GLY A 71 9.30 18.57 -11.40
C GLY A 71 8.21 19.04 -10.42
N ARG A 72 7.03 19.34 -10.96
CA ARG A 72 5.91 19.89 -10.18
C ARG A 72 5.19 18.77 -9.43
N VAL A 73 5.32 18.76 -8.10
CA VAL A 73 4.58 17.87 -7.20
C VAL A 73 3.38 18.61 -6.61
N CYS A 74 2.18 18.07 -6.80
CA CYS A 74 0.99 18.56 -6.10
C CYS A 74 0.83 17.84 -4.75
N LEU A 75 1.00 18.57 -3.65
CA LEU A 75 0.90 18.02 -2.30
C LEU A 75 -0.48 17.42 -2.00
N ASN A 76 -1.55 18.01 -2.57
CA ASN A 76 -2.90 17.47 -2.39
C ASN A 76 -3.03 16.09 -3.06
N SER A 77 -2.50 15.93 -4.27
CA SER A 77 -2.50 14.64 -4.97
C SER A 77 -1.71 13.58 -4.20
N LEU A 78 -0.56 13.95 -3.62
CA LEU A 78 0.23 13.03 -2.78
C LEU A 78 -0.53 12.61 -1.53
N ARG A 79 -1.23 13.55 -0.87
CA ARG A 79 -2.06 13.25 0.30
C ARG A 79 -3.21 12.28 -0.05
N VAL A 80 -3.90 12.50 -1.18
CA VAL A 80 -4.97 11.61 -1.65
C VAL A 80 -4.43 10.22 -1.98
N ALA A 81 -3.29 10.14 -2.68
CA ALA A 81 -2.65 8.88 -2.98
C ALA A 81 -2.22 8.13 -1.72
N TRP A 82 -1.65 8.84 -0.73
CA TRP A 82 -1.28 8.26 0.56
C TRP A 82 -2.49 7.71 1.32
N ALA A 83 -3.61 8.44 1.33
CA ALA A 83 -4.86 7.96 1.91
C ALA A 83 -5.37 6.68 1.24
N ALA A 84 -5.28 6.59 -0.09
CA ALA A 84 -5.68 5.40 -0.83
C ALA A 84 -4.78 4.19 -0.50
N VAL A 85 -3.46 4.37 -0.42
CA VAL A 85 -2.51 3.31 0.00
C VAL A 85 -2.82 2.87 1.43
N ALA A 86 -2.95 3.82 2.36
CA ALA A 86 -3.25 3.53 3.74
C ALA A 86 -4.60 2.80 3.91
N ALA A 87 -5.60 3.09 3.07
CA ALA A 87 -6.90 2.40 3.04
C ALA A 87 -6.84 1.01 2.37
N ALA A 88 -5.96 0.79 1.40
CA ALA A 88 -5.79 -0.49 0.75
C ALA A 88 -4.89 -1.47 1.52
N THR A 89 -4.03 -0.99 2.44
CA THR A 89 -3.03 -1.80 3.14
C THR A 89 -3.36 -1.98 4.63
N PRO A 90 -3.90 -3.14 5.06
CA PRO A 90 -4.26 -3.40 6.47
C PRO A 90 -3.12 -3.16 7.46
N ALA A 91 -1.89 -3.52 7.09
CA ALA A 91 -0.71 -3.38 7.96
C ALA A 91 -0.46 -1.92 8.39
N LEU A 92 -0.83 -0.92 7.57
CA LEU A 92 -0.71 0.50 7.89
C LEU A 92 -1.80 0.99 8.87
N ARG A 93 -2.79 0.15 9.15
CA ARG A 93 -3.91 0.41 10.07
C ARG A 93 -3.93 -0.57 11.23
N THR A 94 -2.83 -1.27 11.47
CA THR A 94 -2.71 -2.27 12.52
C THR A 94 -2.03 -1.66 13.74
N HIS A 95 -2.59 -1.90 14.93
CA HIS A 95 -1.85 -1.77 16.19
C HIS A 95 -1.69 -3.14 16.84
N PHE A 96 -0.72 -3.26 17.76
CA PHE A 96 -0.47 -4.48 18.52
C PHE A 96 -0.83 -4.26 19.99
N ASP A 97 -1.61 -5.17 20.53
CA ASP A 97 -1.82 -5.28 21.97
C ASP A 97 -0.75 -6.21 22.56
N LEU A 98 0.14 -5.60 23.34
CA LEU A 98 1.28 -6.25 23.96
C LEU A 98 1.02 -6.67 25.41
N ASN A 99 -0.05 -6.15 26.05
CA ASN A 99 -0.21 -6.18 27.51
C ASN A 99 -1.45 -6.96 27.98
N SER A 100 -2.47 -7.14 27.13
CA SER A 100 -3.77 -7.67 27.60
C SER A 100 -3.87 -9.19 27.63
N GLY A 101 -2.85 -9.93 27.16
CA GLY A 101 -2.94 -11.39 27.08
C GLY A 101 -1.61 -12.11 26.91
N PRO A 102 -1.63 -13.46 27.00
CA PRO A 102 -0.43 -14.28 26.88
C PRO A 102 0.14 -14.34 25.45
N ILE A 103 -0.67 -13.95 24.45
CA ILE A 103 -0.29 -13.91 23.04
C ILE A 103 -0.53 -12.49 22.54
N THR A 104 0.49 -11.90 21.93
CA THR A 104 0.36 -10.61 21.24
C THR A 104 -0.74 -10.69 20.18
N THR A 105 -1.71 -9.79 20.28
CA THR A 105 -2.82 -9.69 19.34
C THR A 105 -2.59 -8.48 18.44
N GLN A 106 -2.89 -8.62 17.16
CA GLN A 106 -2.90 -7.52 16.20
C GLN A 106 -4.33 -7.13 15.90
N HIS A 107 -4.60 -5.82 15.91
CA HIS A 107 -5.92 -5.26 15.69
C HIS A 107 -5.88 -4.33 14.47
N VAL A 108 -6.68 -4.66 13.45
CA VAL A 108 -6.76 -3.92 12.19
C VAL A 108 -7.95 -2.98 12.24
N HIS A 109 -7.68 -1.68 12.15
CA HIS A 109 -8.72 -0.66 12.10
C HIS A 109 -9.38 -0.62 10.71
N PRO A 110 -10.71 -0.46 10.66
CA PRO A 110 -11.44 -0.37 9.40
C PRO A 110 -11.08 0.89 8.60
N SER A 111 -10.78 1.97 9.30
CA SER A 111 -10.34 3.26 8.76
C SER A 111 -9.35 3.92 9.70
N LEU A 112 -8.55 4.85 9.18
CA LEU A 112 -7.75 5.75 10.00
C LEU A 112 -8.60 6.96 10.37
N GLU A 113 -8.60 7.34 11.65
CA GLU A 113 -9.23 8.58 12.12
C GLU A 113 -8.44 9.80 11.60
N GLU A 114 -7.12 9.71 11.66
CA GLU A 114 -6.20 10.72 11.14
C GLU A 114 -5.18 10.09 10.19
N LEU A 115 -4.97 10.74 9.04
CA LEU A 115 -3.95 10.31 8.08
C LEU A 115 -2.57 10.80 8.56
N PRO A 116 -1.59 9.90 8.80
CA PRO A 116 -0.24 10.30 9.19
C PRO A 116 0.47 10.92 7.98
N PHE A 117 0.25 12.22 7.76
CA PHE A 117 0.82 12.98 6.66
C PHE A 117 1.18 14.39 7.14
N SER A 118 2.47 14.72 7.10
CA SER A 118 2.96 16.04 7.47
C SER A 118 3.83 16.61 6.34
N VAL A 119 3.79 17.93 6.17
CA VAL A 119 4.64 18.65 5.23
C VAL A 119 5.64 19.46 6.04
N ARG A 120 6.92 19.26 5.75
CA ARG A 120 8.01 20.03 6.35
C ARG A 120 8.85 20.61 5.23
N ALA A 121 9.10 21.92 5.29
CA ALA A 121 10.07 22.54 4.40
C ALA A 121 11.47 22.05 4.80
N MET A 122 12.15 21.36 3.89
CA MET A 122 13.56 21.04 4.07
C MET A 122 14.40 22.28 3.72
N PRO A 123 15.37 22.68 4.56
CA PRO A 123 16.31 23.72 4.18
C PRO A 123 17.01 23.27 2.89
N ARG A 124 17.13 24.18 1.91
CA ARG A 124 17.90 23.88 0.70
C ARG A 124 19.31 23.51 1.18
N ARG A 125 19.79 22.30 0.88
CA ARG A 125 21.21 21.96 1.05
C ARG A 125 21.98 23.06 0.34
N GLY A 126 22.75 23.85 1.09
CA GLY A 126 23.52 24.95 0.53
C GLY A 126 24.39 24.42 -0.60
N GLY A 127 24.06 24.84 -1.83
CA GLY A 127 24.98 24.76 -2.94
C GLY A 127 25.94 25.93 -2.79
N GLY A 128 27.21 25.64 -2.57
CA GLY A 128 28.26 26.63 -2.79
C GLY A 128 28.16 27.11 -4.23
N ASP A 129 28.29 28.42 -4.40
CA ASP A 129 28.37 29.08 -5.69
C ASP A 129 29.40 28.37 -6.58
N CYS A 130 29.03 28.14 -7.84
CA CYS A 130 29.99 27.81 -8.88
C CYS A 130 30.88 29.03 -9.18
#